data_AF-A0A924FFU2-F1
#
_entry.id   AF-A0A924FFU2-F1
#
_cell.length_a   1.000
_cell.length_b   1.000
_cell.length_c   1.000
_cell.angle_alpha   90.00
_cell.angle_beta   90.00
_cell.angle_gamma   90.00
#
_symmetry.space_group_name_H-M   'P 1'
#
loop_
_entity.id
_entity.type
_entity.pdbx_description
1 polymer ?
#
loop_
_entity_poly.entity_id
_entity_poly.type
_entity_poly.pdbx_seq_one_letter_code
_entity_poly.pdbx_strand_id
1 'polypeptide(L)'
;MSYDPTTSLLIDDFDTFLRYAANKNLLPLTGTGDLKAADLWALNDRVNYKASLHVTPRSRQADYPLLGFLFQIATSSRLLLVTFGKTNALVPDASRVEQYHGLTLEEKYVFLLETAWCYVDWGTLDNDGRSGEGATWFWSAGNQLLKNPVGTPVTVFERGWAQEDNPAMIHLSGMANAYIRAGHWFGWYDVREVKQEKRDRFALQLDQVTLNHWGKQCLTLLMHQRPFAIWNQHADRYFFLSDDEQPNQPINLNTFADTFRKEFNEPDLVSLYPINPNPQTGEIWLRVELPQHKVSRTIALPVSGTLDDLHHQIQGAFGFDNDHLYGFYLNLRDPYQGKQYFDPRTSPGWADGYPSDATTIASLNLYEGQRLLYIFDFGDNWQFLVTVFRHLPDEKNAKARVVEKVGKAPKQYDW
;
A
#
# COMPACT_ATOMS: atom_id res chain seq x y z
N MET A 1 -17.71 24.62 9.22
CA MET A 1 -16.75 25.30 8.33
C MET A 1 -16.11 24.22 7.49
N SER A 2 -16.04 24.41 6.18
CA SER A 2 -15.24 23.53 5.31
C SER A 2 -13.76 23.66 5.71
N TYR A 3 -13.02 22.57 5.60
CA TYR A 3 -11.57 22.60 5.77
C TYR A 3 -10.93 23.43 4.64
N ASP A 4 -9.84 24.12 4.96
CA ASP A 4 -9.06 24.90 4.00
C ASP A 4 -7.74 24.15 3.69
N PRO A 5 -7.67 23.46 2.53
CA PRO A 5 -6.49 22.68 2.15
C PRO A 5 -5.21 23.50 1.99
N THR A 6 -5.31 24.83 1.85
CA THR A 6 -4.12 25.71 1.75
C THR A 6 -3.29 25.71 3.03
N THR A 7 -3.87 25.24 4.14
CA THR A 7 -3.18 25.09 5.43
C THR A 7 -2.52 23.72 5.61
N SER A 8 -2.61 22.82 4.62
CA SER A 8 -2.12 21.45 4.73
C SER A 8 -0.61 21.35 4.59
N LEU A 9 0.09 21.26 5.71
CA LEU A 9 1.54 21.01 5.74
C LEU A 9 1.94 19.67 5.11
N LEU A 10 1.04 18.67 5.12
CA LEU A 10 1.31 17.37 4.51
C LEU A 10 1.33 17.43 2.98
N ILE A 11 0.49 18.26 2.34
CA ILE A 11 0.56 18.48 0.89
C ILE A 11 1.92 19.10 0.55
N ASP A 12 2.34 20.14 1.28
CA ASP A 12 3.64 20.79 1.10
C ASP A 12 4.82 19.83 1.29
N ASP A 13 4.74 18.96 2.30
CA ASP A 13 5.77 17.96 2.60
C ASP A 13 5.85 16.89 1.52
N PHE A 14 4.70 16.45 0.99
CA PHE A 14 4.66 15.49 -0.10
C PHE A 14 5.16 16.10 -1.42
N ASP A 15 4.75 17.32 -1.77
CA ASP A 15 5.28 18.05 -2.93
C ASP A 15 6.80 18.29 -2.81
N THR A 16 7.30 18.52 -1.59
CA THR A 16 8.74 18.63 -1.30
C THR A 16 9.46 17.30 -1.50
N PHE A 17 8.86 16.20 -1.05
CA PHE A 17 9.39 14.85 -1.27
C PHE A 17 9.45 14.48 -2.76
N LEU A 18 8.39 14.73 -3.53
CA LEU A 18 8.35 14.48 -4.97
C LEU A 18 9.40 15.30 -5.72
N ARG A 19 9.51 16.61 -5.44
CA ARG A 19 10.55 17.48 -6.04
C ARG A 19 11.96 16.99 -5.71
N TYR A 20 12.20 16.52 -4.48
CA TYR A 20 13.49 15.96 -4.09
C TYR A 20 13.83 14.72 -4.93
N ALA A 21 12.89 13.78 -5.06
CA ALA A 21 13.07 12.57 -5.85
C ALA A 21 13.28 12.88 -7.34
N ALA A 22 12.46 13.77 -7.93
CA ALA A 22 12.56 14.18 -9.32
C ALA A 22 13.93 14.81 -9.66
N ASN A 23 14.45 15.68 -8.78
CA ASN A 23 15.75 16.33 -8.98
C ASN A 23 16.93 15.35 -9.00
N LYS A 24 16.77 14.14 -8.44
CA LYS A 24 17.80 13.09 -8.45
C LYS A 24 17.70 12.20 -9.69
N ASN A 25 16.57 12.22 -10.41
CA ASN A 25 16.19 11.35 -11.54
C ASN A 25 16.15 9.85 -11.19
N LEU A 26 17.22 9.33 -10.57
CA LEU A 26 17.33 7.99 -9.98
C LEU A 26 17.78 8.16 -8.52
N LEU A 27 16.82 8.29 -7.60
CA LEU A 27 17.13 8.43 -6.17
C LEU A 27 17.60 7.06 -5.63
N PRO A 28 18.87 6.88 -5.25
CA PRO A 28 19.39 5.57 -4.89
C PRO A 28 18.82 5.07 -3.58
N LEU A 29 18.44 3.79 -3.56
CA LEU A 29 17.91 3.09 -2.39
C LEU A 29 18.96 2.15 -1.77
N THR A 30 18.70 1.69 -0.55
CA THR A 30 19.48 0.63 0.11
C THR A 30 19.28 -0.72 -0.59
N GLY A 31 20.03 -1.74 -0.17
CA GLY A 31 19.82 -3.12 -0.64
C GLY A 31 18.42 -3.64 -0.34
N THR A 32 17.80 -3.16 0.75
CA THR A 32 16.43 -3.48 1.15
C THR A 32 15.37 -2.63 0.43
N GLY A 33 15.75 -1.64 -0.38
CA GLY A 33 14.80 -0.76 -1.07
C GLY A 33 14.32 0.43 -0.24
N ASP A 34 15.00 0.74 0.87
CA ASP A 34 14.71 1.90 1.71
C ASP A 34 15.49 3.14 1.25
N LEU A 35 15.03 4.32 1.63
CA LEU A 35 15.77 5.58 1.46
C LEU A 35 17.11 5.53 2.20
N LYS A 36 18.16 6.06 1.58
CA LYS A 36 19.49 6.15 2.19
C LYS A 36 19.55 7.23 3.27
N ALA A 37 20.37 6.99 4.30
CA ALA A 37 20.51 7.89 5.45
C ALA A 37 20.86 9.35 5.08
N ALA A 38 21.71 9.55 4.06
CA ALA A 38 22.06 10.88 3.58
C ALA A 38 20.85 11.63 2.98
N ASP A 39 20.01 10.93 2.21
CA ASP A 39 18.81 11.50 1.61
C ASP A 39 17.72 11.74 2.66
N LEU A 40 17.55 10.83 3.62
CA LEU A 40 16.67 11.02 4.78
C LEU A 40 17.04 12.25 5.59
N TRP A 41 18.34 12.41 5.91
CA TRP A 41 18.85 13.58 6.64
C TRP A 41 18.54 14.89 5.90
N ALA A 42 18.80 14.92 4.59
CA ALA A 42 18.55 16.09 3.76
C ALA A 42 17.06 16.41 3.58
N LEU A 43 16.21 15.39 3.44
CA LEU A 43 14.76 15.55 3.34
C LEU A 43 14.15 16.05 4.65
N ASN A 44 14.59 15.52 5.80
CA ASN A 44 14.10 15.93 7.10
C ASN A 44 14.33 17.42 7.38
N ASP A 45 15.38 18.02 6.81
CA ASP A 45 15.62 19.47 6.91
C ASP A 45 14.62 20.31 6.09
N ARG A 46 14.01 19.73 5.06
CA ARG A 46 13.14 20.44 4.09
C ARG A 46 11.64 20.32 4.39
N VAL A 47 11.21 19.23 5.01
CA VAL A 47 9.80 19.02 5.38
C VAL A 47 9.43 19.85 6.62
N ASN A 48 8.15 20.16 6.76
CA ASN A 48 7.56 20.89 7.88
C ASN A 48 7.50 19.99 9.13
N TYR A 49 6.97 18.76 9.01
CA TYR A 49 6.94 17.81 10.11
C TYR A 49 8.32 17.14 10.30
N LYS A 50 9.05 17.55 11.33
CA LYS A 50 10.37 16.99 11.63
C LYS A 50 10.26 15.60 12.26
N ALA A 51 11.34 14.82 12.15
CA ALA A 51 11.51 13.60 12.93
C ALA A 51 11.30 13.88 14.44
N SER A 52 10.37 13.13 15.02
CA SER A 52 10.03 13.19 16.45
C SER A 52 11.11 12.59 17.36
N LEU A 53 11.93 11.70 16.79
CA LEU A 53 13.03 11.04 17.46
C LEU A 53 14.33 11.80 17.24
N HIS A 54 15.29 11.62 18.17
CA HIS A 54 16.65 12.04 17.89
C HIS A 54 17.21 11.24 16.70
N VAL A 55 17.51 11.95 15.62
CA VAL A 55 18.05 11.39 14.39
C VAL A 55 19.47 11.89 14.13
N THR A 56 20.25 11.10 13.40
CA THR A 56 21.62 11.41 12.98
C THR A 56 21.77 11.19 11.47
N PRO A 57 22.86 11.64 10.83
CA PRO A 57 23.13 11.35 9.42
C PRO A 57 23.29 9.85 9.08
N ARG A 58 23.23 8.95 10.07
CA ARG A 58 23.27 7.49 9.92
C ARG A 58 21.93 6.81 10.27
N SER A 59 20.93 7.58 10.69
CA SER A 59 19.61 7.06 11.02
C SER A 59 18.93 6.44 9.79
N ARG A 60 18.12 5.41 10.03
CA ARG A 60 17.44 4.62 9.00
C ARG A 60 16.05 5.20 8.73
N GLN A 61 15.41 4.77 7.64
CA GLN A 61 14.06 5.24 7.28
C GLN A 61 13.03 5.06 8.42
N ALA A 62 13.11 3.94 9.15
CA ALA A 62 12.24 3.68 10.29
C ALA A 62 12.43 4.65 11.48
N ASP A 63 13.48 5.46 11.48
CA ASP A 63 13.71 6.53 12.48
C ASP A 63 13.11 7.88 12.01
N TYR A 64 12.59 7.95 10.77
CA TYR A 64 11.89 9.11 10.18
C TYR A 64 10.44 8.75 9.81
N PRO A 65 9.50 8.68 10.77
CA PRO A 65 8.15 8.19 10.53
C PRO A 65 7.42 8.90 9.37
N LEU A 66 7.52 10.23 9.30
CA LEU A 66 6.92 10.99 8.19
C LEU A 66 7.53 10.58 6.85
N LEU A 67 8.86 10.57 6.74
CA LEU A 67 9.51 10.24 5.46
C LEU A 67 9.21 8.81 5.02
N GLY A 68 9.11 7.88 5.97
CA GLY A 68 8.62 6.52 5.70
C GLY A 68 7.18 6.52 5.19
N PHE A 69 6.31 7.34 5.77
CA PHE A 69 4.93 7.51 5.35
C PHE A 69 4.78 8.15 3.96
N LEU A 70 5.50 9.24 3.67
CA LEU A 70 5.52 9.87 2.34
C LEU A 70 6.07 8.91 1.29
N PHE A 71 7.11 8.14 1.63
CA PHE A 71 7.63 7.09 0.76
C PHE A 71 6.55 6.06 0.43
N GLN A 72 5.83 5.56 1.45
CA GLN A 72 4.73 4.60 1.23
C GLN A 72 3.60 5.19 0.37
N ILE A 73 3.18 6.43 0.62
CA ILE A 73 2.19 7.09 -0.24
C ILE A 73 2.70 7.17 -1.68
N ALA A 74 3.94 7.63 -1.90
CA ALA A 74 4.50 7.79 -3.24
C ALA A 74 4.64 6.46 -3.98
N THR A 75 4.98 5.37 -3.29
CA THR A 75 5.12 4.04 -3.88
C THR A 75 3.78 3.33 -4.06
N SER A 76 2.86 3.40 -3.09
CA SER A 76 1.52 2.80 -3.19
C SER A 76 0.67 3.49 -4.27
N SER A 77 0.83 4.80 -4.46
CA SER A 77 0.19 5.55 -5.55
C SER A 77 0.89 5.42 -6.91
N ARG A 78 2.11 4.85 -6.92
CA ARG A 78 2.98 4.70 -8.11
C ARG A 78 3.42 6.02 -8.74
N LEU A 79 3.38 7.12 -7.99
CA LEU A 79 4.06 8.34 -8.40
C LEU A 79 5.58 8.09 -8.50
N LEU A 80 6.10 7.25 -7.59
CA LEU A 80 7.48 6.80 -7.60
C LEU A 80 7.53 5.26 -7.56
N LEU A 81 8.33 4.66 -8.44
CA LEU A 81 8.51 3.22 -8.58
C LEU A 81 9.83 2.77 -7.94
N VAL A 82 9.76 1.72 -7.12
CA VAL A 82 10.96 1.05 -6.59
C VAL A 82 11.47 0.08 -7.65
N THR A 83 12.70 0.29 -8.09
CA THR A 83 13.38 -0.57 -9.08
C THR A 83 14.55 -1.29 -8.42
N PHE A 84 14.66 -2.60 -8.69
CA PHE A 84 15.77 -3.43 -8.22
C PHE A 84 16.67 -3.81 -9.40
N GLY A 85 17.98 -3.67 -9.24
CA GLY A 85 18.93 -3.93 -10.32
C GLY A 85 20.38 -3.73 -9.88
N LYS A 86 21.26 -3.33 -10.80
CA LYS A 86 22.66 -2.97 -10.47
C LYS A 86 22.72 -1.86 -9.42
N THR A 87 21.74 -0.97 -9.44
CA THR A 87 21.52 0.04 -8.41
C THR A 87 20.04 0.10 -8.14
N ASN A 88 19.65 -0.18 -6.89
CA ASN A 88 18.26 -0.01 -6.47
C ASN A 88 17.95 1.47 -6.46
N ALA A 89 16.82 1.87 -7.03
CA ALA A 89 16.46 3.27 -7.16
C ALA A 89 14.95 3.48 -7.06
N LEU A 90 14.59 4.66 -6.54
CA LEU A 90 13.25 5.20 -6.59
C LEU A 90 13.16 6.14 -7.80
N VAL A 91 12.26 5.81 -8.73
CA VAL A 91 12.19 6.43 -10.05
C VAL A 91 10.81 7.07 -10.24
N PRO A 92 10.71 8.35 -10.62
CA PRO A 92 9.43 8.98 -10.87
C PRO A 92 8.76 8.45 -12.15
N ASP A 93 7.46 8.16 -12.08
CA ASP A 93 6.62 8.03 -13.27
C ASP A 93 6.19 9.42 -13.70
N ALA A 94 6.80 9.95 -14.78
CA ALA A 94 6.61 11.32 -15.21
C ALA A 94 5.14 11.66 -15.52
N SER A 95 4.41 10.73 -16.14
CA SER A 95 2.99 10.92 -16.48
C SER A 95 2.14 11.01 -15.22
N ARG A 96 2.37 10.10 -14.25
CA ARG A 96 1.61 10.10 -12.99
C ARG A 96 1.93 11.31 -12.13
N VAL A 97 3.21 11.71 -12.06
CA VAL A 97 3.65 12.90 -11.33
C VAL A 97 3.04 14.17 -11.93
N GLU A 98 3.00 14.30 -13.26
CA GLU A 98 2.33 15.42 -13.93
C GLU A 98 0.83 15.47 -13.62
N GLN A 99 0.15 14.31 -13.65
CA GLN A 99 -1.27 14.23 -13.30
C GLN A 99 -1.52 14.64 -11.84
N TYR A 100 -0.68 14.19 -10.90
CA TYR A 100 -0.78 14.62 -9.50
C TYR A 100 -0.54 16.14 -9.33
N HIS A 101 0.41 16.71 -10.07
CA HIS A 101 0.65 18.15 -10.04
C HIS A 101 -0.49 18.98 -10.63
N GLY A 102 -1.28 18.40 -11.55
CA GLY A 102 -2.47 19.03 -12.13
C GLY A 102 -3.69 19.09 -11.20
N LEU A 103 -3.64 18.41 -10.05
CA LEU A 103 -4.74 18.39 -9.09
C LEU A 103 -4.94 19.70 -8.34
N THR A 104 -6.18 19.97 -7.96
CA THR A 104 -6.51 20.98 -6.95
C THR A 104 -5.99 20.56 -5.58
N LEU A 105 -5.99 21.48 -4.60
CA LEU A 105 -5.51 21.17 -3.26
C LEU A 105 -6.44 20.20 -2.52
N GLU A 106 -7.75 20.30 -2.75
CA GLU A 106 -8.78 19.39 -2.26
C GLU A 106 -8.54 17.97 -2.79
N GLU A 107 -8.28 17.86 -4.10
CA GLU A 107 -7.97 16.59 -4.77
C GLU A 107 -6.66 16.00 -4.27
N LYS A 108 -5.61 16.83 -4.09
CA LYS A 108 -4.36 16.37 -3.48
C LYS A 108 -4.58 15.85 -2.06
N TYR A 109 -5.35 16.57 -1.24
CA TYR A 109 -5.63 16.12 0.13
C TYR A 109 -6.34 14.76 0.14
N VAL A 110 -7.41 14.61 -0.66
CA VAL A 110 -8.16 13.36 -0.74
C VAL A 110 -7.32 12.25 -1.35
N PHE A 111 -6.50 12.52 -2.36
CA PHE A 111 -5.57 11.55 -2.93
C PHE A 111 -4.59 11.01 -1.88
N LEU A 112 -3.99 11.89 -1.07
CA LEU A 112 -3.07 11.47 -0.01
C LEU A 112 -3.81 10.63 1.04
N LEU A 113 -5.02 11.05 1.41
CA LEU A 113 -5.86 10.36 2.38
C LEU A 113 -6.29 8.99 1.89
N GLU A 114 -6.86 8.90 0.69
CA GLU A 114 -7.25 7.64 0.05
C GLU A 114 -6.03 6.72 -0.08
N THR A 115 -4.89 7.25 -0.53
CA THR A 115 -3.66 6.45 -0.67
C THR A 115 -3.24 5.85 0.66
N ALA A 116 -3.16 6.66 1.71
CA ALA A 116 -2.79 6.23 3.05
C ALA A 116 -3.80 5.24 3.64
N TRP A 117 -5.09 5.51 3.48
CA TRP A 117 -6.14 4.74 4.12
C TRP A 117 -6.37 3.40 3.42
N CYS A 118 -6.34 3.38 2.09
CA CYS A 118 -6.72 2.22 1.29
C CYS A 118 -5.55 1.35 0.82
N TYR A 119 -4.37 1.94 0.57
CA TYR A 119 -3.30 1.24 -0.17
C TYR A 119 -1.94 1.22 0.52
N VAL A 120 -1.71 2.01 1.57
CA VAL A 120 -0.46 1.92 2.34
C VAL A 120 -0.47 0.63 3.17
N ASP A 121 0.65 -0.09 3.10
CA ASP A 121 0.95 -1.20 3.98
C ASP A 121 1.58 -0.67 5.28
N TRP A 122 0.75 -0.51 6.31
CA TRP A 122 1.12 0.11 7.57
C TRP A 122 2.15 -0.69 8.37
N GLY A 123 2.24 -2.01 8.19
CA GLY A 123 3.26 -2.84 8.85
C GLY A 123 4.68 -2.56 8.37
N THR A 124 4.84 -1.88 7.24
CA THR A 124 6.16 -1.56 6.66
C THR A 124 6.75 -0.24 7.17
N LEU A 125 5.94 0.62 7.81
CA LEU A 125 6.34 1.99 8.14
C LEU A 125 7.47 2.07 9.18
N ASP A 126 7.49 1.15 10.13
CA ASP A 126 8.45 1.14 11.24
C ASP A 126 9.47 -0.02 11.16
N ASN A 127 9.42 -0.79 10.07
CA ASN A 127 10.24 -1.98 9.82
C ASN A 127 10.15 -3.03 10.96
N ASP A 128 8.95 -3.19 11.54
CA ASP A 128 8.69 -4.17 12.61
C ASP A 128 7.32 -4.86 12.51
N GLY A 129 6.50 -4.56 11.49
CA GLY A 129 5.21 -5.22 11.26
C GLY A 129 4.08 -4.80 12.20
N ARG A 130 4.40 -4.54 13.48
CA ARG A 130 3.46 -4.18 14.55
C ARG A 130 2.69 -2.89 14.27
N SER A 131 3.25 -1.97 13.48
CA SER A 131 2.52 -0.79 13.02
C SER A 131 1.27 -1.14 12.20
N GLY A 132 1.12 -2.33 11.64
CA GLY A 132 -0.15 -2.77 11.04
C GLY A 132 -1.19 -3.22 12.08
N GLU A 133 -0.75 -3.88 13.15
CA GLU A 133 -1.61 -4.32 14.28
C GLU A 133 -2.18 -3.15 15.10
N GLY A 134 -1.63 -1.94 14.93
CA GLY A 134 -2.07 -0.73 15.62
C GLY A 134 -3.45 -0.20 15.22
N ALA A 135 -4.05 -0.69 14.14
CA ALA A 135 -5.27 -0.10 13.59
C ALA A 135 -6.48 -0.24 14.51
N THR A 136 -6.66 -1.38 15.21
CA THR A 136 -7.74 -1.56 16.20
C THR A 136 -7.60 -0.59 17.36
N TRP A 137 -6.36 -0.37 17.82
CA TRP A 137 -6.05 0.60 18.87
C TRP A 137 -6.36 2.02 18.40
N PHE A 138 -6.00 2.36 17.17
CA PHE A 138 -6.32 3.66 16.59
C PHE A 138 -7.83 3.88 16.44
N TRP A 139 -8.57 2.88 15.95
CA TRP A 139 -10.02 2.94 15.83
C TRP A 139 -10.69 3.14 17.20
N SER A 140 -10.27 2.37 18.22
CA SER A 140 -10.79 2.50 19.59
C SER A 140 -10.50 3.88 20.16
N ALA A 141 -9.27 4.38 20.02
CA ALA A 141 -8.87 5.68 20.56
C ALA A 141 -9.57 6.84 19.86
N GLY A 142 -9.74 6.79 18.54
CA GLY A 142 -10.44 7.86 17.85
C GLY A 142 -11.96 7.86 18.14
N ASN A 143 -12.59 6.70 18.39
CA ASN A 143 -13.96 6.66 18.93
C ASN A 143 -14.06 7.27 20.34
N GLN A 144 -13.02 7.14 21.17
CA GLN A 144 -12.96 7.80 22.48
C GLN A 144 -12.71 9.32 22.30
N LEU A 145 -11.84 9.71 21.38
CA LEU A 145 -11.53 11.11 21.07
C LEU A 145 -12.77 11.85 20.56
N LEU A 146 -13.58 11.20 19.71
CA LEU A 146 -14.84 11.76 19.17
C LEU A 146 -15.89 12.09 20.24
N LYS A 147 -15.79 11.51 21.44
CA LYS A 147 -16.66 11.81 22.59
C LYS A 147 -16.26 13.11 23.30
N ASN A 148 -15.05 13.60 23.08
CA ASN A 148 -14.54 14.81 23.71
C ASN A 148 -14.90 16.06 22.87
N PRO A 149 -15.11 17.23 23.51
CA PRO A 149 -15.29 18.48 22.78
C PRO A 149 -14.07 18.83 21.92
N VAL A 150 -14.32 19.38 20.74
CA VAL A 150 -13.28 19.92 19.86
C VAL A 150 -12.51 21.03 20.60
N GLY A 151 -11.19 21.04 20.45
CA GLY A 151 -10.28 22.00 21.09
C GLY A 151 -9.90 21.65 22.53
N THR A 152 -10.49 20.62 23.13
CA THR A 152 -10.11 20.14 24.45
C THR A 152 -8.87 19.24 24.34
N PRO A 153 -7.76 19.55 25.03
CA PRO A 153 -6.62 18.65 25.11
C PRO A 153 -6.98 17.39 25.92
N VAL A 154 -6.78 16.22 25.34
CA VAL A 154 -7.08 14.92 25.94
C VAL A 154 -5.79 14.16 26.20
N THR A 155 -5.65 13.60 27.41
CA THR A 155 -4.46 12.82 27.77
C THR A 155 -4.48 11.48 27.05
N VAL A 156 -3.35 11.09 26.49
CA VAL A 156 -3.18 9.74 25.91
C VAL A 156 -2.53 8.86 26.96
N PHE A 157 -3.20 7.75 27.26
CA PHE A 157 -2.70 6.75 28.19
C PHE A 157 -2.26 5.52 27.40
N GLU A 158 -1.00 5.11 27.59
CA GLU A 158 -0.51 3.85 27.02
C GLU A 158 -1.15 2.68 27.77
N ARG A 159 -2.06 2.01 27.07
CA ARG A 159 -2.86 0.97 27.68
C ARG A 159 -2.09 -0.34 27.75
N GLY A 160 -1.95 -0.88 28.96
CA GLY A 160 -1.81 -2.33 29.19
C GLY A 160 -3.18 -3.03 29.20
N TRP A 161 -3.29 -4.19 29.86
CA TRP A 161 -4.57 -4.93 29.97
C TRP A 161 -5.60 -4.31 30.95
N ALA A 162 -5.34 -3.11 31.51
CA ALA A 162 -6.20 -2.47 32.49
C ALA A 162 -7.26 -1.57 31.83
N GLN A 163 -8.47 -1.55 32.39
CA GLN A 163 -9.53 -0.58 32.07
C GLN A 163 -9.43 0.59 33.04
N GLU A 164 -9.27 1.81 32.50
CA GLU A 164 -9.45 3.04 33.25
C GLU A 164 -10.61 3.83 32.61
N ASP A 165 -11.70 3.98 33.36
CA ASP A 165 -12.94 4.63 32.91
C ASP A 165 -12.88 6.16 33.03
N ASN A 166 -11.71 6.76 32.82
CA ASN A 166 -11.58 8.21 32.82
C ASN A 166 -11.95 8.78 31.42
N PRO A 167 -13.09 9.48 31.28
CA PRO A 167 -13.51 10.02 29.98
C PRO A 167 -12.58 11.12 29.44
N ALA A 168 -11.73 11.70 30.28
CA ALA A 168 -10.72 12.68 29.90
C ALA A 168 -9.42 12.04 29.38
N MET A 169 -9.40 10.71 29.18
CA MET A 169 -8.27 9.98 28.65
C MET A 169 -8.69 9.12 27.45
N ILE A 170 -7.80 9.02 26.47
CA ILE A 170 -7.92 8.05 25.40
C ILE A 170 -6.85 6.98 25.55
N HIS A 171 -7.25 5.74 25.33
CA HIS A 171 -6.38 4.58 25.44
C HIS A 171 -5.76 4.24 24.09
N LEU A 172 -4.43 4.23 24.01
CA LEU A 172 -3.67 3.86 22.82
C LEU A 172 -2.59 2.82 23.16
N SER A 173 -2.06 2.14 22.14
CA SER A 173 -0.88 1.27 22.25
C SER A 173 0.28 1.90 21.47
N GLY A 174 1.53 1.66 21.88
CA GLY A 174 2.71 2.00 21.09
C GLY A 174 2.67 1.43 19.65
N MET A 175 1.92 0.36 19.41
CA MET A 175 1.66 -0.19 18.06
C MET A 175 0.92 0.78 17.14
N ALA A 176 0.13 1.72 17.71
CA ALA A 176 -0.63 2.71 16.95
C ALA A 176 0.14 4.02 16.70
N ASN A 177 1.43 4.10 17.05
CA ASN A 177 2.27 5.28 16.85
C ASN A 177 2.21 5.80 15.40
N ALA A 178 2.25 4.93 14.40
CA ALA A 178 2.17 5.34 12.99
C ALA A 178 0.79 5.93 12.65
N TYR A 179 -0.30 5.27 13.06
CA TYR A 179 -1.68 5.72 12.78
C TYR A 179 -2.02 7.07 13.40
N ILE A 180 -1.69 7.25 14.68
CA ILE A 180 -1.99 8.51 15.37
C ILE A 180 -1.15 9.66 14.79
N ARG A 181 0.09 9.40 14.35
CA ARG A 181 0.91 10.42 13.68
C ARG A 181 0.37 10.78 12.30
N ALA A 182 -0.16 9.81 11.56
CA ALA A 182 -0.79 10.10 10.28
C ALA A 182 -1.95 11.08 10.42
N GLY A 183 -2.83 10.90 11.41
CA GLY A 183 -3.90 11.86 11.64
C GLY A 183 -3.40 13.25 12.06
N HIS A 184 -2.27 13.33 12.76
CA HIS A 184 -1.61 14.61 13.03
C HIS A 184 -1.11 15.28 11.73
N TRP A 185 -0.45 14.52 10.84
CA TRP A 185 0.04 15.05 9.56
C TRP A 185 -1.10 15.48 8.64
N PHE A 186 -2.21 14.74 8.61
CA PHE A 186 -3.42 15.17 7.91
C PHE A 186 -4.13 16.37 8.57
N GLY A 187 -3.65 16.86 9.71
CA GLY A 187 -4.23 18.01 10.40
C GLY A 187 -5.59 17.71 11.04
N TRP A 188 -5.84 16.47 11.48
CA TRP A 188 -7.05 16.13 12.23
C TRP A 188 -6.98 16.62 13.67
N TYR A 189 -5.77 16.66 14.22
CA TYR A 189 -5.52 17.03 15.60
C TYR A 189 -4.06 17.43 15.78
N ASP A 190 -3.83 18.22 16.82
CA ASP A 190 -2.48 18.46 17.33
C ASP A 190 -2.09 17.37 18.32
N VAL A 191 -0.79 17.07 18.38
CA VAL A 191 -0.25 16.11 19.33
C VAL A 191 0.87 16.72 20.15
N ARG A 192 1.00 16.28 21.40
CA ARG A 192 2.20 16.55 22.20
C ARG A 192 3.06 15.31 22.25
N GLU A 193 4.27 15.45 21.70
CA GLU A 193 5.24 14.38 21.69
C GLU A 193 6.02 14.32 23.00
N VAL A 194 6.25 13.10 23.48
CA VAL A 194 7.16 12.85 24.58
C VAL A 194 8.56 12.69 23.98
N LYS A 195 9.47 13.61 24.30
CA LYS A 195 10.85 13.54 23.80
C LYS A 195 11.52 12.24 24.24
N GLN A 196 12.14 11.56 23.28
CA GLN A 196 12.95 10.37 23.54
C GLN A 196 14.37 10.56 22.98
N GLU A 197 15.39 10.16 23.75
CA GLU A 197 16.78 10.18 23.29
C GLU A 197 17.09 9.06 22.30
N LYS A 198 16.35 7.95 22.37
CA LYS A 198 16.49 6.78 21.49
C LYS A 198 15.11 6.25 21.13
N ARG A 199 15.01 5.64 19.96
CA ARG A 199 13.79 4.94 19.53
C ARG A 199 13.46 3.81 20.51
N ASP A 200 12.39 3.97 21.27
CA ASP A 200 11.69 2.85 21.87
C ASP A 200 10.49 2.49 21.00
N ARG A 201 10.51 1.27 20.50
CA ARG A 201 9.50 0.72 19.59
C ARG A 201 8.28 0.15 20.33
N PHE A 202 8.36 0.04 21.65
CA PHE A 202 7.26 -0.44 22.49
C PHE A 202 6.53 0.70 23.17
N ALA A 203 7.23 1.80 23.47
CA ALA A 203 6.63 2.94 24.13
C ALA A 203 5.74 3.76 23.20
N LEU A 204 4.64 4.25 23.77
CA LEU A 204 3.86 5.33 23.19
C LEU A 204 4.63 6.64 23.29
N GLN A 205 4.76 7.35 22.17
CA GLN A 205 5.64 8.53 22.05
C GLN A 205 4.90 9.85 22.17
N LEU A 206 3.65 9.82 22.64
CA LEU A 206 2.70 10.92 22.64
C LEU A 206 1.88 10.85 23.92
N ASP A 207 1.63 11.98 24.58
CA ASP A 207 0.89 12.02 25.84
C ASP A 207 -0.36 12.92 25.80
N GLN A 208 -0.55 13.68 24.72
CA GLN A 208 -1.71 14.54 24.55
C GLN A 208 -2.15 14.65 23.09
N VAL A 209 -3.46 14.71 22.86
CA VAL A 209 -4.08 14.95 21.53
C VAL A 209 -5.17 16.00 21.67
N THR A 210 -5.25 16.94 20.72
CA THR A 210 -6.28 17.98 20.68
C THR A 210 -7.02 17.94 19.35
N LEU A 211 -8.25 17.42 19.36
CA LEU A 211 -9.10 17.27 18.18
C LEU A 211 -9.59 18.62 17.66
N ASN A 212 -9.46 18.88 16.36
CA ASN A 212 -10.05 20.05 15.71
C ASN A 212 -11.36 19.70 14.97
N HIS A 213 -12.06 20.71 14.43
CA HIS A 213 -13.34 20.51 13.76
C HIS A 213 -13.22 19.60 12.52
N TRP A 214 -12.17 19.78 11.73
CA TRP A 214 -11.95 19.00 10.52
C TRP A 214 -11.64 17.54 10.86
N GLY A 215 -10.76 17.30 11.83
CA GLY A 215 -10.46 15.95 12.31
C GLY A 215 -11.69 15.24 12.85
N LYS A 216 -12.60 15.95 13.52
CA LYS A 216 -13.88 15.35 13.94
C LYS A 216 -14.69 14.83 12.75
N GLN A 217 -14.77 15.60 11.66
CA GLN A 217 -15.46 15.18 10.43
C GLN A 217 -14.75 13.98 9.79
N CYS A 218 -13.42 14.07 9.57
CA CYS A 218 -12.64 12.98 8.99
C CYS A 218 -12.76 11.68 9.80
N LEU A 219 -12.52 11.72 11.11
CA LEU A 219 -12.61 10.52 11.95
C LEU A 219 -14.02 9.92 11.95
N THR A 220 -15.08 10.75 11.97
CA THR A 220 -16.46 10.26 11.88
C THR A 220 -16.70 9.50 10.56
N LEU A 221 -16.26 10.06 9.43
CA LEU A 221 -16.40 9.40 8.12
C LEU A 221 -15.57 8.12 8.05
N LEU A 222 -14.30 8.19 8.43
CA LEU A 222 -13.35 7.09 8.34
C LEU A 222 -13.72 5.93 9.27
N MET A 223 -14.26 6.20 10.46
CA MET A 223 -14.61 5.14 11.41
C MET A 223 -15.94 4.46 11.12
N HIS A 224 -16.90 5.19 10.53
CA HIS A 224 -18.26 4.69 10.37
C HIS A 224 -18.64 4.38 8.92
N GLN A 225 -18.10 5.11 7.95
CA GLN A 225 -18.44 4.95 6.53
C GLN A 225 -17.31 4.35 5.71
N ARG A 226 -16.06 4.49 6.15
CA ARG A 226 -14.86 3.93 5.50
C ARG A 226 -13.99 3.13 6.47
N PRO A 227 -14.57 2.19 7.26
CA PRO A 227 -13.84 1.50 8.33
C PRO A 227 -12.58 0.83 7.80
N PHE A 228 -11.44 1.13 8.43
CA PHE A 228 -10.11 0.73 7.96
C PHE A 228 -10.00 -0.77 7.66
N ALA A 229 -10.54 -1.62 8.54
CA ALA A 229 -10.48 -3.08 8.39
C ALA A 229 -11.16 -3.59 7.10
N ILE A 230 -12.06 -2.81 6.51
CA ILE A 230 -12.76 -3.16 5.27
C ILE A 230 -12.19 -2.41 4.06
N TRP A 231 -11.68 -1.19 4.27
CA TRP A 231 -11.24 -0.29 3.20
C TRP A 231 -9.74 -0.31 2.91
N ASN A 232 -8.92 -0.91 3.77
CA ASN A 232 -7.50 -1.09 3.49
C ASN A 232 -7.24 -2.45 2.83
N GLN A 233 -6.57 -2.45 1.68
CA GLN A 233 -6.31 -3.67 0.92
C GLN A 233 -5.39 -4.68 1.64
N HIS A 234 -4.66 -4.24 2.66
CA HIS A 234 -3.74 -5.03 3.48
C HIS A 234 -4.33 -5.34 4.86
N ALA A 235 -5.59 -4.99 5.12
CA ALA A 235 -6.22 -5.19 6.43
C ALA A 235 -6.25 -6.65 6.86
N ASP A 236 -6.38 -7.58 5.92
CA ASP A 236 -6.36 -9.04 6.12
C ASP A 236 -5.09 -9.54 6.84
N ARG A 237 -3.99 -8.82 6.76
CA ARG A 237 -2.75 -9.17 7.46
C ARG A 237 -2.76 -8.84 8.95
N TYR A 238 -3.64 -7.93 9.37
CA TYR A 238 -3.64 -7.34 10.71
C TYR A 238 -4.98 -7.47 11.42
N PHE A 239 -6.04 -7.79 10.69
CA PHE A 239 -7.40 -7.98 11.19
C PHE A 239 -7.93 -9.35 10.78
N PHE A 240 -8.51 -10.04 11.75
CA PHE A 240 -9.39 -11.15 11.49
C PHE A 240 -10.82 -10.63 11.57
N LEU A 241 -11.42 -10.37 10.40
CA LEU A 241 -12.86 -10.12 10.32
C LEU A 241 -13.57 -11.46 10.48
N SER A 242 -14.54 -11.52 11.40
CA SER A 242 -15.45 -12.66 11.46
C SER A 242 -16.26 -12.77 10.15
N ASP A 243 -16.76 -13.96 9.82
CA ASP A 243 -17.54 -14.18 8.59
C ASP A 243 -18.75 -13.21 8.50
N ASP A 244 -19.35 -12.86 9.64
CA ASP A 244 -20.47 -11.91 9.73
C ASP A 244 -20.06 -10.45 9.47
N GLU A 245 -18.77 -10.11 9.63
CA GLU A 245 -18.20 -8.77 9.41
C GLU A 245 -17.58 -8.62 8.01
N GLN A 246 -17.38 -9.72 7.28
CA GLN A 246 -16.90 -9.67 5.92
C GLN A 246 -17.99 -9.11 5.00
N PRO A 247 -17.64 -8.18 4.09
CA PRO A 247 -18.63 -7.65 3.18
C PRO A 247 -19.08 -8.75 2.21
N ASN A 248 -20.41 -8.93 2.08
CA ASN A 248 -21.01 -9.89 1.15
C ASN A 248 -20.55 -9.71 -0.32
N GLN A 249 -20.04 -8.53 -0.67
CA GLN A 249 -19.43 -8.23 -1.96
C GLN A 249 -18.13 -7.44 -1.75
N PRO A 250 -17.10 -7.64 -2.59
CA PRO A 250 -15.87 -6.86 -2.51
C PRO A 250 -16.15 -5.35 -2.56
N ILE A 251 -15.55 -4.59 -1.64
CA ILE A 251 -15.66 -3.13 -1.65
C ILE A 251 -14.86 -2.56 -2.83
N ASN A 252 -15.52 -1.69 -3.60
CA ASN A 252 -14.83 -0.91 -4.61
C ASN A 252 -14.11 0.29 -3.96
N LEU A 253 -12.81 0.13 -3.69
CA LEU A 253 -11.98 1.17 -3.06
C LEU A 253 -11.98 2.50 -3.83
N ASN A 254 -12.23 2.50 -5.16
CA ASN A 254 -12.37 3.70 -5.97
C ASN A 254 -13.46 4.67 -5.48
N THR A 255 -14.46 4.15 -4.76
CA THR A 255 -15.59 4.94 -4.24
C THR A 255 -15.24 5.64 -2.91
N PHE A 256 -13.97 5.58 -2.48
CA PHE A 256 -13.52 6.18 -1.23
C PHE A 256 -13.81 7.69 -1.20
N ALA A 257 -13.42 8.41 -2.25
CA ALA A 257 -13.57 9.86 -2.34
C ALA A 257 -15.03 10.34 -2.39
N ASP A 258 -16.00 9.47 -2.70
CA ASP A 258 -17.41 9.84 -2.85
C ASP A 258 -18.00 10.51 -1.61
N THR A 259 -17.57 10.09 -0.40
CA THR A 259 -18.01 10.70 0.86
C THR A 259 -17.41 12.08 1.08
N PHE A 260 -16.24 12.34 0.52
CA PHE A 260 -15.51 13.60 0.68
C PHE A 260 -15.96 14.69 -0.29
N ARG A 261 -16.57 14.33 -1.44
CA ARG A 261 -17.19 15.30 -2.37
C ARG A 261 -18.13 16.28 -1.67
N LYS A 262 -18.96 15.77 -0.75
CA LYS A 262 -19.90 16.58 0.03
C LYS A 262 -19.21 17.50 1.04
N GLU A 263 -18.19 16.98 1.73
CA GLU A 263 -17.48 17.75 2.76
C GLU A 263 -16.64 18.89 2.18
N PHE A 264 -16.03 18.67 1.02
CA PHE A 264 -15.28 19.69 0.29
C PHE A 264 -16.17 20.61 -0.55
N ASN A 265 -17.46 20.29 -0.72
CA ASN A 265 -18.34 20.96 -1.69
C ASN A 265 -17.78 20.92 -3.13
N GLU A 266 -17.11 19.81 -3.47
CA GLU A 266 -16.49 19.55 -4.76
C GLU A 266 -17.17 18.32 -5.39
N PRO A 267 -18.26 18.50 -6.15
CA PRO A 267 -19.02 17.37 -6.71
C PRO A 267 -18.21 16.59 -7.76
N ASP A 268 -17.25 17.25 -8.40
CA ASP A 268 -16.35 16.68 -9.41
C ASP A 268 -15.02 16.22 -8.81
N LEU A 269 -14.89 16.17 -7.48
CA LEU A 269 -13.66 15.71 -6.82
C LEU A 269 -13.25 14.35 -7.36
N VAL A 270 -12.09 14.34 -7.99
CA VAL A 270 -11.56 13.16 -8.65
C VAL A 270 -10.98 12.22 -7.60
N SER A 271 -11.56 11.02 -7.55
CA SER A 271 -10.95 9.87 -6.90
C SER A 271 -9.85 9.36 -7.83
N LEU A 272 -8.62 9.78 -7.59
CA LEU A 272 -7.47 9.34 -8.37
C LEU A 272 -6.95 8.00 -7.84
N TYR A 273 -7.81 6.97 -7.81
CA TYR A 273 -7.40 5.58 -7.58
C TYR A 273 -6.10 5.34 -8.32
N PRO A 274 -5.01 4.94 -7.63
CA PRO A 274 -3.62 5.17 -8.04
C PRO A 274 -3.53 5.52 -9.52
N ILE A 275 -3.79 6.80 -9.82
CA ILE A 275 -4.03 7.39 -11.14
C ILE A 275 -4.13 6.37 -12.30
N ASN A 276 -5.36 5.89 -12.52
CA ASN A 276 -5.85 4.88 -13.47
C ASN A 276 -5.62 3.42 -13.01
N PRO A 277 -6.69 2.66 -12.64
CA PRO A 277 -6.59 1.21 -12.55
C PRO A 277 -6.15 0.68 -13.91
N ASN A 278 -5.64 -0.55 -13.95
CA ASN A 278 -5.68 -1.25 -15.22
C ASN A 278 -7.06 -1.02 -15.84
N PRO A 279 -7.09 -0.52 -17.08
CA PRO A 279 -8.34 -0.22 -17.74
C PRO A 279 -9.23 -1.45 -17.55
N GLN A 280 -10.46 -1.27 -17.06
CA GLN A 280 -11.36 -2.41 -16.74
C GLN A 280 -11.60 -3.30 -17.96
N THR A 281 -11.25 -2.78 -19.13
CA THR A 281 -11.20 -3.44 -20.42
C THR A 281 -9.79 -3.33 -20.97
N GLY A 282 -9.37 -4.29 -21.80
CA GLY A 282 -8.07 -4.21 -22.45
C GLY A 282 -7.29 -5.50 -22.31
N GLU A 283 -6.06 -5.43 -22.76
CA GLU A 283 -5.12 -6.54 -22.76
C GLU A 283 -3.91 -6.20 -21.88
N ILE A 284 -3.45 -7.20 -21.11
CA ILE A 284 -2.15 -7.16 -20.44
C ILE A 284 -1.19 -8.11 -21.14
N TRP A 285 0.06 -7.70 -21.31
CA TRP A 285 1.14 -8.57 -21.74
C TRP A 285 2.02 -8.90 -20.54
N LEU A 286 2.17 -10.18 -20.26
CA LEU A 286 2.94 -10.72 -19.16
C LEU A 286 4.10 -11.52 -19.74
N ARG A 287 5.33 -11.07 -19.47
CA ARG A 287 6.55 -11.80 -19.83
C ARG A 287 6.89 -12.77 -18.71
N VAL A 288 6.79 -14.05 -19.01
CA VAL A 288 7.07 -15.16 -18.10
C VAL A 288 8.44 -15.72 -18.41
N GLU A 289 9.35 -15.61 -17.46
CA GLU A 289 10.75 -15.96 -17.59
C GLU A 289 11.09 -17.14 -16.69
N LEU A 290 11.91 -18.04 -17.20
CA LEU A 290 12.53 -19.11 -16.44
C LEU A 290 14.06 -18.88 -16.47
N PRO A 291 14.59 -18.04 -15.56
CA PRO A 291 15.93 -17.47 -15.70
C PRO A 291 17.04 -18.52 -15.77
N GLN A 292 16.90 -19.63 -15.02
CA GLN A 292 17.86 -20.73 -14.98
C GLN A 292 18.05 -21.38 -16.37
N HIS A 293 16.99 -21.38 -17.18
CA HIS A 293 16.99 -21.96 -18.52
C HIS A 293 17.17 -20.93 -19.64
N LYS A 294 17.19 -19.62 -19.32
CA LYS A 294 17.24 -18.51 -20.30
C LYS A 294 16.10 -18.59 -21.33
N VAL A 295 14.92 -18.97 -20.87
CA VAL A 295 13.71 -19.10 -21.69
C VAL A 295 12.69 -18.06 -21.24
N SER A 296 11.96 -17.46 -22.18
CA SER A 296 10.82 -16.61 -21.85
C SER A 296 9.65 -16.78 -22.81
N ARG A 297 8.44 -16.51 -22.32
CA ARG A 297 7.18 -16.47 -23.07
C ARG A 297 6.51 -15.14 -22.76
N THR A 298 6.09 -14.41 -23.78
CA THR A 298 5.23 -13.23 -23.59
C THR A 298 3.80 -13.66 -23.86
N ILE A 299 2.94 -13.55 -22.87
CA ILE A 299 1.55 -14.00 -22.90
C ILE A 299 0.66 -12.76 -22.84
N ALA A 300 -0.24 -12.62 -23.80
CA ALA A 300 -1.31 -11.64 -23.75
C ALA A 300 -2.53 -12.26 -23.09
N LEU A 301 -3.19 -11.52 -22.18
CA LEU A 301 -4.44 -11.91 -21.53
C LEU A 301 -5.41 -10.73 -21.50
N PRO A 302 -6.73 -10.96 -21.65
CA PRO A 302 -7.70 -9.95 -21.29
C PRO A 302 -7.58 -9.64 -19.79
N VAL A 303 -7.72 -8.37 -19.40
CA VAL A 303 -7.70 -7.96 -17.97
C VAL A 303 -8.82 -8.60 -17.14
N SER A 304 -9.90 -9.04 -17.78
CA SER A 304 -10.97 -9.82 -17.16
C SER A 304 -10.63 -11.29 -16.92
N GLY A 305 -9.55 -11.79 -17.53
CA GLY A 305 -9.06 -13.15 -17.30
C GLY A 305 -8.49 -13.31 -15.89
N THR A 306 -8.41 -14.55 -15.43
CA THR A 306 -8.02 -14.89 -14.06
C THR A 306 -6.54 -15.26 -13.95
N LEU A 307 -6.03 -15.37 -12.71
CA LEU A 307 -4.71 -15.96 -12.49
C LEU A 307 -4.67 -17.45 -12.90
N ASP A 308 -5.81 -18.16 -12.81
CA ASP A 308 -5.93 -19.52 -13.31
C ASP A 308 -5.88 -19.59 -14.86
N ASP A 309 -6.47 -18.63 -15.56
CA ASP A 309 -6.30 -18.50 -17.02
C ASP A 309 -4.82 -18.29 -17.39
N LEU A 310 -4.12 -17.42 -16.64
CA LEU A 310 -2.69 -17.19 -16.82
C LEU A 310 -1.89 -18.48 -16.58
N HIS A 311 -2.19 -19.23 -15.52
CA HIS A 311 -1.56 -20.52 -15.24
C HIS A 311 -1.66 -21.47 -16.46
N HIS A 312 -2.86 -21.66 -17.00
CA HIS A 312 -3.08 -22.52 -18.17
C HIS A 312 -2.31 -22.03 -19.41
N GLN A 313 -2.23 -20.71 -19.62
CA GLN A 313 -1.43 -20.14 -20.71
C GLN A 313 0.08 -20.39 -20.51
N ILE A 314 0.58 -20.32 -19.28
CA ILE A 314 1.99 -20.61 -18.98
C ILE A 314 2.29 -22.08 -19.29
N GLN A 315 1.50 -23.00 -18.74
CA GLN A 315 1.67 -24.44 -18.96
C GLN A 315 1.70 -24.76 -20.46
N GLY A 316 0.71 -24.29 -21.22
CA GLY A 316 0.65 -24.49 -22.67
C GLY A 316 1.81 -23.82 -23.44
N ALA A 317 2.30 -22.66 -22.98
CA ALA A 317 3.39 -21.94 -23.64
C ALA A 317 4.76 -22.63 -23.46
N PHE A 318 4.96 -23.29 -22.32
CA PHE A 318 6.17 -24.07 -22.00
C PHE A 318 6.05 -25.55 -22.38
N GLY A 319 4.84 -26.05 -22.62
CA GLY A 319 4.59 -27.46 -22.93
C GLY A 319 4.68 -28.35 -21.70
N PHE A 320 4.27 -27.82 -20.54
CA PHE A 320 4.13 -28.56 -19.30
C PHE A 320 2.69 -29.06 -19.16
N ASP A 321 2.53 -30.17 -18.45
CA ASP A 321 1.27 -30.77 -18.03
C ASP A 321 0.83 -30.17 -16.69
N ASN A 322 -0.45 -29.82 -16.54
CA ASN A 322 -1.02 -29.28 -15.30
C ASN A 322 -1.28 -30.38 -14.25
N ASP A 323 -0.23 -31.10 -13.86
CA ASP A 323 -0.29 -32.29 -13.00
C ASP A 323 -0.04 -32.01 -11.50
N HIS A 324 0.44 -30.82 -11.16
CA HIS A 324 0.70 -30.39 -9.77
C HIS A 324 0.08 -29.03 -9.44
N LEU A 325 0.00 -28.73 -8.14
CA LEU A 325 -0.49 -27.46 -7.61
C LEU A 325 0.46 -26.30 -7.93
N TYR A 326 -0.07 -25.09 -7.89
CA TYR A 326 0.68 -23.86 -8.15
C TYR A 326 0.27 -22.71 -7.24
N GLY A 327 1.07 -21.64 -7.24
CA GLY A 327 0.74 -20.38 -6.60
C GLY A 327 1.39 -19.16 -7.24
N PHE A 328 0.71 -18.02 -7.15
CA PHE A 328 1.23 -16.70 -7.51
C PHE A 328 1.49 -15.86 -6.26
N TYR A 329 2.63 -15.16 -6.26
CA TYR A 329 3.09 -14.34 -5.14
C TYR A 329 3.46 -12.96 -5.65
N LEU A 330 2.71 -11.95 -5.21
CA LEU A 330 2.86 -10.57 -5.69
C LEU A 330 3.99 -9.81 -4.98
N ASN A 331 4.45 -10.28 -3.82
CA ASN A 331 5.61 -9.72 -3.13
C ASN A 331 6.87 -10.51 -3.50
N LEU A 332 7.67 -10.00 -4.42
CA LEU A 332 8.91 -10.67 -4.79
C LEU A 332 10.02 -10.60 -3.75
N ARG A 333 10.02 -9.57 -2.90
CA ARG A 333 11.05 -9.39 -1.86
C ARG A 333 10.87 -10.44 -0.78
N ASP A 334 9.63 -10.74 -0.45
CA ASP A 334 9.26 -11.76 0.51
C ASP A 334 7.95 -12.44 0.06
N PRO A 335 8.05 -13.51 -0.77
CA PRO A 335 6.87 -14.21 -1.30
C PRO A 335 5.94 -14.73 -0.21
N TYR A 336 6.49 -15.05 0.96
CA TYR A 336 5.72 -15.59 2.08
C TYR A 336 5.08 -14.51 2.95
N GLN A 337 5.37 -13.24 2.67
CA GLN A 337 4.76 -12.08 3.31
C GLN A 337 3.92 -11.32 2.28
N GLY A 338 2.64 -11.67 2.16
CA GLY A 338 1.70 -10.93 1.32
C GLY A 338 0.54 -11.76 0.81
N LYS A 339 -0.25 -11.18 -0.11
CA LYS A 339 -1.35 -11.91 -0.73
C LYS A 339 -0.79 -12.98 -1.65
N GLN A 340 -1.20 -14.22 -1.41
CA GLN A 340 -0.85 -15.39 -2.18
C GLN A 340 -2.10 -15.88 -2.89
N TYR A 341 -1.95 -16.39 -4.11
CA TYR A 341 -3.07 -16.84 -4.91
C TYR A 341 -2.80 -18.27 -5.36
N PHE A 342 -3.60 -19.21 -4.89
CA PHE A 342 -3.34 -20.63 -5.05
C PHE A 342 -4.29 -21.31 -6.03
N ASP A 343 -3.83 -22.47 -6.49
CA ASP A 343 -4.61 -23.42 -7.27
C ASP A 343 -5.99 -23.71 -6.63
N PRO A 344 -7.10 -23.68 -7.40
CA PRO A 344 -8.43 -23.96 -6.87
C PRO A 344 -8.60 -25.41 -6.36
N ARG A 345 -7.68 -26.33 -6.70
CA ARG A 345 -7.62 -27.71 -6.16
C ARG A 345 -7.06 -27.78 -4.74
N THR A 346 -6.50 -26.68 -4.21
CA THR A 346 -6.07 -26.65 -2.81
C THR A 346 -7.26 -26.85 -1.86
N SER A 347 -7.08 -27.69 -0.85
CA SER A 347 -8.14 -27.89 0.15
C SER A 347 -8.23 -26.67 1.08
N PRO A 348 -9.45 -26.17 1.39
CA PRO A 348 -9.63 -25.10 2.35
C PRO A 348 -8.89 -25.39 3.67
N GLY A 349 -8.09 -24.43 4.15
CA GLY A 349 -7.30 -24.54 5.38
C GLY A 349 -5.91 -25.19 5.25
N TRP A 350 -5.51 -25.64 4.05
CA TRP A 350 -4.12 -26.10 3.79
C TRP A 350 -3.23 -25.02 3.18
N ALA A 351 -3.83 -23.97 2.61
CA ALA A 351 -3.14 -22.80 2.10
C ALA A 351 -3.99 -21.55 2.41
N ASP A 352 -3.44 -20.60 3.16
CA ASP A 352 -4.13 -19.38 3.61
C ASP A 352 -4.18 -18.28 2.53
N GLY A 353 -4.24 -18.67 1.25
CA GLY A 353 -4.25 -17.74 0.12
C GLY A 353 -5.60 -17.67 -0.61
N TYR A 354 -5.69 -16.71 -1.52
CA TYR A 354 -6.88 -16.46 -2.32
C TYR A 354 -7.00 -17.45 -3.49
N PRO A 355 -8.22 -17.83 -3.89
CA PRO A 355 -8.42 -18.70 -5.05
C PRO A 355 -8.07 -17.96 -6.35
N SER A 356 -7.18 -18.56 -7.16
CA SER A 356 -6.68 -17.97 -8.41
C SER A 356 -7.72 -17.91 -9.53
N ASP A 357 -8.72 -18.80 -9.53
CA ASP A 357 -9.83 -18.85 -10.49
C ASP A 357 -10.90 -17.77 -10.22
N ALA A 358 -10.98 -17.23 -9.01
CA ALA A 358 -11.83 -16.08 -8.68
C ALA A 358 -11.09 -14.73 -8.76
N THR A 359 -9.78 -14.74 -9.00
CA THR A 359 -8.93 -13.53 -8.99
C THR A 359 -8.63 -13.08 -10.41
N THR A 360 -9.26 -11.98 -10.86
CA THR A 360 -9.00 -11.38 -12.17
C THR A 360 -7.70 -10.58 -12.21
N ILE A 361 -7.05 -10.50 -13.37
CA ILE A 361 -5.88 -9.63 -13.58
C ILE A 361 -6.20 -8.16 -13.24
N ALA A 362 -7.41 -7.71 -13.58
CA ALA A 362 -7.87 -6.36 -13.27
C ALA A 362 -7.91 -6.08 -11.76
N SER A 363 -8.34 -7.04 -10.94
CA SER A 363 -8.46 -6.84 -9.48
C SER A 363 -7.11 -6.73 -8.78
N LEU A 364 -6.05 -7.30 -9.37
CA LEU A 364 -4.68 -7.23 -8.86
C LEU A 364 -4.04 -5.84 -9.07
N ASN A 365 -4.62 -5.02 -9.94
CA ASN A 365 -4.12 -3.71 -10.29
C ASN A 365 -2.62 -3.73 -10.67
N LEU A 366 -2.16 -4.71 -11.46
CA LEU A 366 -0.75 -4.82 -11.82
C LEU A 366 -0.25 -3.61 -12.63
N TYR A 367 1.04 -3.24 -12.58
CA TYR A 367 1.62 -2.13 -13.38
C TYR A 367 2.78 -2.58 -14.27
N GLU A 368 3.03 -1.87 -15.38
CA GLU A 368 4.17 -2.15 -16.27
C GLU A 368 5.51 -2.14 -15.51
N GLY A 369 6.32 -3.18 -15.72
CA GLY A 369 7.57 -3.41 -14.99
C GLY A 369 7.38 -4.07 -13.62
N GLN A 370 6.16 -4.17 -13.09
CA GLN A 370 5.91 -4.97 -11.88
C GLN A 370 6.28 -6.42 -12.16
N ARG A 371 6.88 -7.04 -11.15
CA ARG A 371 7.28 -8.45 -11.21
C ARG A 371 6.57 -9.22 -10.09
N LEU A 372 6.15 -10.43 -10.40
CA LEU A 372 5.54 -11.38 -9.47
C LEU A 372 6.15 -12.77 -9.69
N LEU A 373 6.06 -13.63 -8.67
CA LEU A 373 6.57 -15.00 -8.72
C LEU A 373 5.41 -15.96 -8.99
N TYR A 374 5.60 -16.85 -9.95
CA TYR A 374 4.72 -17.99 -10.20
C TYR A 374 5.49 -19.27 -9.87
N ILE A 375 5.01 -20.04 -8.91
CA ILE A 375 5.57 -21.34 -8.54
C ILE A 375 4.63 -22.42 -9.05
N PHE A 376 5.16 -23.36 -9.82
CA PHE A 376 4.46 -24.56 -10.26
C PHE A 376 5.18 -25.79 -9.70
N ASP A 377 4.39 -26.78 -9.28
CA ASP A 377 4.85 -27.97 -8.58
C ASP A 377 5.65 -27.61 -7.33
N PHE A 378 5.00 -27.69 -6.16
CA PHE A 378 5.69 -27.38 -4.90
C PHE A 378 6.76 -28.42 -4.50
N GLY A 379 6.81 -29.58 -5.15
CA GLY A 379 7.87 -30.57 -5.01
C GLY A 379 9.14 -30.15 -5.76
N ASP A 380 9.05 -30.05 -7.08
CA ASP A 380 10.19 -29.69 -7.95
C ASP A 380 10.47 -28.18 -7.99
N ASN A 381 9.53 -27.36 -7.51
CA ASN A 381 9.65 -25.92 -7.29
C ASN A 381 10.04 -25.14 -8.55
N TRP A 382 9.26 -25.29 -9.62
CA TRP A 382 9.46 -24.52 -10.86
C TRP A 382 9.12 -23.05 -10.61
N GLN A 383 10.16 -22.21 -10.55
CA GLN A 383 10.02 -20.78 -10.27
C GLN A 383 10.09 -19.96 -11.55
N PHE A 384 8.94 -19.42 -11.96
CA PHE A 384 8.84 -18.49 -13.06
C PHE A 384 8.72 -17.07 -12.53
N LEU A 385 9.48 -16.18 -13.14
CA LEU A 385 9.36 -14.76 -12.92
C LEU A 385 8.38 -14.19 -13.95
N VAL A 386 7.30 -13.60 -13.49
CA VAL A 386 6.31 -12.95 -14.35
C VAL A 386 6.49 -11.44 -14.25
N THR A 387 6.85 -10.81 -15.35
CA THR A 387 6.98 -9.36 -15.47
C THR A 387 5.81 -8.82 -16.28
N VAL A 388 5.11 -7.82 -15.75
CA VAL A 388 4.13 -7.08 -16.52
C VAL A 388 4.87 -6.28 -17.57
N PHE A 389 4.72 -6.67 -18.83
CA PHE A 389 5.49 -6.12 -19.92
C PHE A 389 4.81 -4.90 -20.55
N ARG A 390 3.49 -4.95 -20.71
CA ARG A 390 2.71 -3.86 -21.31
C ARG A 390 1.23 -3.92 -20.94
N HIS A 391 0.59 -2.76 -20.83
CA HIS A 391 -0.87 -2.59 -20.81
C HIS A 391 -1.39 -2.00 -22.14
N LEU A 392 -2.51 -2.53 -22.62
CA LEU A 392 -3.18 -2.10 -23.85
C LEU A 392 -4.68 -1.83 -23.55
N PRO A 393 -5.03 -0.66 -22.98
CA PRO A 393 -6.39 -0.29 -22.60
C PRO A 393 -7.45 -0.42 -23.67
N ASP A 394 -7.08 -0.05 -24.89
CA ASP A 394 -8.04 0.15 -25.98
C ASP A 394 -8.42 -1.17 -26.66
N GLU A 395 -7.77 -2.29 -26.30
CA GLU A 395 -7.98 -3.62 -26.86
C GLU A 395 -9.17 -4.35 -26.23
N LYS A 396 -10.39 -3.98 -26.65
CA LYS A 396 -11.65 -4.45 -26.03
C LYS A 396 -12.00 -5.92 -26.28
N ASN A 397 -11.38 -6.57 -27.27
CA ASN A 397 -11.67 -7.95 -27.68
C ASN A 397 -10.47 -8.89 -27.51
N ALA A 398 -9.61 -8.58 -26.54
CA ALA A 398 -8.41 -9.35 -26.21
C ALA A 398 -8.74 -10.83 -25.93
N LYS A 399 -7.89 -11.73 -26.45
CA LYS A 399 -7.94 -13.17 -26.15
C LYS A 399 -6.58 -13.63 -25.65
N ALA A 400 -6.63 -14.57 -24.72
CA ALA A 400 -5.43 -15.22 -24.18
C ALA A 400 -4.62 -15.86 -25.32
N ARG A 401 -3.35 -15.48 -25.46
CA ARG A 401 -2.44 -16.06 -26.48
C ARG A 401 -0.98 -15.84 -26.12
N VAL A 402 -0.11 -16.65 -26.73
CA VAL A 402 1.33 -16.43 -26.71
C VAL A 402 1.70 -15.43 -27.80
N VAL A 403 2.26 -14.28 -27.39
CA VAL A 403 2.74 -13.21 -28.27
C VAL A 403 4.17 -13.49 -28.75
N GLU A 404 5.02 -14.02 -27.87
CA GLU A 404 6.44 -14.24 -28.15
C GLU A 404 6.97 -15.50 -27.46
N LYS A 405 7.88 -16.21 -28.12
CA LYS A 405 8.66 -17.32 -27.53
C LYS A 405 10.14 -17.08 -27.75
N VAL A 406 10.91 -17.02 -26.66
CA VAL A 406 12.37 -16.92 -26.67
C VAL A 406 12.96 -18.17 -26.00
N GLY A 407 13.90 -18.83 -26.66
CA GLY A 407 14.55 -20.04 -26.16
C GLY A 407 13.67 -21.30 -26.23
N LYS A 408 14.33 -22.46 -26.24
CA LYS A 408 13.67 -23.77 -26.21
C LYS A 408 13.22 -24.09 -24.78
N ALA A 409 11.94 -24.38 -24.57
CA ALA A 409 11.45 -24.79 -23.26
C ALA A 409 12.19 -26.05 -22.76
N PRO A 410 12.51 -26.13 -21.45
CA PRO A 410 13.03 -27.37 -20.88
C PRO A 410 11.96 -28.47 -20.94
N LYS A 411 12.40 -29.72 -20.77
CA LYS A 411 11.47 -30.78 -20.39
C LYS A 411 10.95 -30.49 -18.99
N GLN A 412 9.69 -30.85 -18.73
CA GLN A 412 9.09 -30.69 -17.42
C GLN A 412 9.73 -31.63 -16.40
N TYR A 413 9.93 -32.89 -16.74
CA TYR A 413 10.60 -33.86 -15.88
C TYR A 413 11.53 -34.75 -16.71
N ASP A 414 12.58 -35.26 -16.07
CA ASP A 414 13.55 -36.19 -16.67
C ASP A 414 13.10 -37.64 -16.43
N TRP A 415 11.94 -38.03 -16.99
CA TRP A 415 11.51 -39.44 -17.05
C TRP A 415 11.64 -40.05 -18.45
#